data_AF-X0WH08-F1
#
_entry.id   AF-X0WH08-F1
#
_cell.length_a   1.000
_cell.length_b   1.000
_cell.length_c   1.000
_cell.angle_alpha   90.00
_cell.angle_beta   90.00
_cell.angle_gamma   90.00
#
_symmetry.space_group_name_H-M   'P 1'
#
loop_
_entity.id
_entity.type
_entity.pdbx_description
1 polymer ?
#
loop_
_entity_poly.entity_id
_entity_poly.type
_entity_poly.pdbx_seq_one_letter_code
_entity_poly.pdbx_strand_id
1 'polypeptide(L)'
;MAVTVKRKKIHFYPNPKRVIARFYMPVKEDRAKIIVNDIAQFDEEEASRILNKILSNFSKRHRNISKIFENSFSSLKEILGNINEKKPLSLKKKLLIGSYFTTEFAIESTAFFNPSIIEAPDQSNLQEGQKRIIVSFRATGEKHISSIVFRQGIINKDNSLK
;
A
#
# COMPACT_ATOMS: atom_id res chain seq x y z
N MET A 1 45.13 -5.35 -5.00
CA MET A 1 44.79 -5.50 -3.57
C MET A 1 43.70 -6.55 -3.43
N ALA A 2 43.92 -7.59 -2.63
CA ALA A 2 42.87 -8.54 -2.30
C ALA A 2 41.96 -7.93 -1.23
N VAL A 3 40.65 -7.95 -1.44
CA VAL A 3 39.67 -7.47 -0.44
C VAL A 3 39.22 -8.68 0.38
N THR A 4 39.45 -8.64 1.69
CA THR A 4 38.93 -9.67 2.60
C THR A 4 37.42 -9.48 2.79
N VAL A 5 36.62 -10.45 2.32
CA VAL A 5 35.16 -10.39 2.42
C VAL A 5 34.67 -11.34 3.51
N LYS A 6 33.97 -10.79 4.52
CA LYS A 6 33.27 -11.58 5.55
C LYS A 6 31.76 -11.53 5.31
N ARG A 7 31.20 -12.61 4.76
CA ARG A 7 29.74 -12.73 4.53
C ARG A 7 28.99 -12.82 5.85
N LYS A 8 28.00 -11.93 6.06
CA LYS A 8 27.08 -11.97 7.21
C LYS A 8 25.90 -12.90 6.90
N LYS A 9 25.28 -13.50 7.93
CA LYS A 9 24.12 -14.41 7.80
C LYS A 9 22.77 -13.66 7.63
N ILE A 10 22.79 -12.52 6.95
CA ILE A 10 21.59 -11.69 6.75
C ILE A 10 21.05 -11.98 5.35
N HIS A 11 19.77 -12.33 5.26
CA HIS A 11 19.09 -12.60 4.02
C HIS A 11 17.85 -11.72 3.89
N PHE A 12 17.67 -11.12 2.71
CA PHE A 12 16.47 -10.38 2.37
C PHE A 12 15.54 -11.28 1.57
N TYR A 13 14.38 -11.58 2.14
CA TYR A 13 13.32 -12.33 1.47
C TYR A 13 12.20 -11.40 0.99
N PRO A 14 11.58 -11.74 -0.15
CA PRO A 14 10.30 -11.15 -0.55
C PRO A 14 9.28 -11.27 0.58
N ASN A 15 8.42 -10.27 0.75
CA ASN A 15 7.40 -10.25 1.77
C ASN A 15 6.02 -10.01 1.14
N PRO A 16 5.17 -11.05 1.02
CA PRO A 16 3.83 -10.90 0.43
C PRO A 16 2.91 -9.97 1.23
N LYS A 17 3.26 -9.65 2.50
CA LYS A 17 2.52 -8.69 3.32
C LYS A 17 2.81 -7.23 2.95
N ARG A 18 3.84 -6.95 2.14
CA ARG A 18 4.07 -5.60 1.60
C ARG A 18 3.15 -5.39 0.41
N VAL A 19 2.03 -4.75 0.71
CA VAL A 19 0.95 -4.47 -0.22
C VAL A 19 0.75 -2.97 -0.38
N ILE A 20 0.24 -2.57 -1.55
CA ILE A 20 -0.33 -1.23 -1.77
C ILE A 20 -1.83 -1.36 -2.01
N ALA A 21 -2.61 -0.39 -1.56
CA ALA A 21 -4.03 -0.32 -1.88
C ALA A 21 -4.24 0.50 -3.15
N ARG A 22 -5.09 0.01 -4.07
CA ARG A 22 -5.40 0.70 -5.33
C ARG A 22 -6.85 0.47 -5.75
N PHE A 23 -7.36 1.36 -6.61
CA PHE A 23 -8.63 1.16 -7.27
C PHE A 23 -8.62 -0.15 -8.08
N TYR A 24 -9.70 -0.92 -7.95
CA TYR A 24 -9.94 -2.12 -8.72
C TYR A 24 -11.44 -2.38 -8.83
N MET A 25 -11.93 -2.44 -10.07
CA MET A 25 -13.31 -2.80 -10.38
C MET A 25 -13.32 -4.15 -11.10
N PRO A 26 -13.53 -5.26 -10.38
CA PRO A 26 -13.59 -6.60 -10.98
C PRO A 26 -14.89 -6.87 -11.75
N VAL A 27 -15.91 -6.03 -11.55
CA VAL A 27 -17.26 -6.24 -12.06
C VAL A 27 -17.58 -5.28 -13.22
N LYS A 28 -18.56 -5.66 -14.05
CA LYS A 28 -19.11 -4.75 -15.07
C LYS A 28 -19.87 -3.59 -14.44
N GLU A 29 -20.06 -2.52 -15.20
CA GLU A 29 -20.74 -1.30 -14.74
C GLU A 29 -22.11 -1.53 -14.13
N ASP A 30 -22.95 -2.39 -14.73
CA ASP A 30 -24.29 -2.68 -14.20
C ASP A 30 -24.23 -3.24 -12.78
N ARG A 31 -23.27 -4.14 -12.51
CA ARG A 31 -23.10 -4.72 -11.18
C ARG A 31 -22.47 -3.72 -10.21
N ALA A 32 -21.57 -2.86 -10.69
CA ALA A 32 -21.03 -1.77 -9.88
C ALA A 32 -22.14 -0.79 -9.45
N LYS A 33 -23.04 -0.42 -10.36
CA LYS A 33 -24.22 0.43 -10.09
C LYS A 33 -25.14 -0.19 -9.03
N ILE A 34 -25.37 -1.50 -9.08
CA ILE A 34 -26.14 -2.21 -8.04
C ILE A 34 -25.49 -2.04 -6.66
N ILE A 35 -24.18 -2.33 -6.54
CA ILE A 35 -23.45 -2.19 -5.26
C ILE A 35 -23.53 -0.75 -4.72
N VAL A 36 -23.37 0.24 -5.61
CA VAL A 36 -23.47 1.65 -5.26
C VAL A 36 -24.86 2.00 -4.75
N ASN A 37 -25.91 1.53 -5.42
CA ASN A 37 -27.30 1.77 -5.03
C ASN A 37 -27.65 1.10 -3.70
N ASP A 38 -27.18 -0.14 -3.48
CA ASP A 38 -27.40 -0.86 -2.22
C ASP A 38 -26.78 -0.09 -1.05
N ILE A 39 -25.51 0.34 -1.18
CA ILE A 39 -24.83 1.14 -0.14
C ILE A 39 -25.49 2.52 0.03
N ALA A 40 -26.03 3.11 -1.04
CA ALA A 40 -26.75 4.38 -0.96
C ALA A 40 -28.02 4.29 -0.10
N GLN A 41 -28.66 3.12 -0.07
CA GLN A 41 -29.89 2.85 0.69
C GLN A 41 -29.65 2.59 2.19
N PHE A 42 -28.44 2.25 2.61
CA PHE A 42 -28.11 2.11 4.04
C PHE A 42 -28.44 3.39 4.80
N ASP A 43 -28.85 3.27 6.06
CA ASP A 43 -28.87 4.43 6.94
C ASP A 43 -27.42 4.87 7.30
N GLU A 44 -27.29 6.04 7.90
CA GLU A 44 -25.96 6.59 8.21
C GLU A 44 -25.24 5.82 9.34
N GLU A 45 -25.98 5.17 10.24
CA GLU A 45 -25.41 4.40 11.34
C GLU A 45 -24.83 3.08 10.82
N GLU A 46 -25.58 2.38 9.97
CA GLU A 46 -25.17 1.15 9.30
C GLU A 46 -23.94 1.40 8.43
N ALA A 47 -23.97 2.43 7.57
CA ALA A 47 -22.82 2.81 6.75
C ALA A 47 -21.59 3.13 7.61
N SER A 48 -21.78 3.84 8.73
CA SER A 48 -20.69 4.17 9.66
C SER A 48 -20.11 2.93 10.34
N ARG A 49 -20.96 2.00 10.80
CA ARG A 49 -20.54 0.78 11.48
C ARG A 49 -19.70 -0.11 10.57
N ILE A 50 -20.16 -0.31 9.32
CA ILE A 50 -19.43 -1.13 8.33
C ILE A 50 -18.12 -0.46 7.95
N LEU A 51 -18.14 0.85 7.65
CA LEU A 51 -16.93 1.59 7.31
C LEU A 51 -15.88 1.52 8.43
N ASN A 52 -16.26 1.70 9.69
CA ASN A 52 -15.33 1.64 10.82
C ASN A 52 -14.65 0.27 10.95
N LYS A 53 -15.39 -0.82 10.71
CA LYS A 53 -14.83 -2.17 10.68
C LYS A 53 -13.79 -2.32 9.57
N ILE A 54 -14.09 -1.82 8.38
CA ILE A 54 -13.15 -1.84 7.24
C ILE A 54 -11.91 -1.01 7.55
N LEU A 55 -12.07 0.23 8.01
CA LEU A 55 -10.95 1.10 8.37
C LEU A 55 -10.02 0.45 9.41
N SER A 56 -10.58 -0.20 10.44
CA SER A 56 -9.81 -0.92 11.46
C SER A 56 -8.96 -2.04 10.84
N ASN A 57 -9.52 -2.81 9.91
CA ASN A 57 -8.81 -3.90 9.24
C ASN A 57 -7.61 -3.43 8.40
N PHE A 58 -7.70 -2.23 7.81
CA PHE A 58 -6.63 -1.66 6.97
C PHE A 58 -5.64 -0.78 7.74
N SER A 59 -6.01 -0.29 8.92
CA SER A 59 -5.27 0.72 9.70
C SER A 59 -3.82 0.35 9.98
N LYS A 60 -3.53 -0.95 10.18
CA LYS A 60 -2.17 -1.44 10.46
C LYS A 60 -1.26 -1.52 9.23
N ARG A 61 -1.84 -1.56 8.02
CA ARG A 61 -1.10 -1.79 6.76
C ARG A 61 -0.97 -0.55 5.90
N HIS A 62 -1.94 0.36 5.96
CA HIS A 62 -1.99 1.53 5.08
C HIS A 62 -2.08 2.81 5.88
N ARG A 63 -1.11 3.71 5.66
CA ARG A 63 -1.21 5.09 6.13
C ARG A 63 -2.30 5.80 5.32
N ASN A 64 -3.27 6.38 6.00
CA ASN A 64 -4.35 7.18 5.39
C ASN A 64 -5.22 6.42 4.36
N ILE A 65 -5.66 5.20 4.70
CA ILE A 65 -6.53 4.38 3.83
C ILE A 65 -7.81 5.10 3.39
N SER A 66 -8.38 5.97 4.23
CA SER A 66 -9.57 6.76 3.90
C SER A 66 -9.37 7.60 2.65
N LYS A 67 -8.17 8.17 2.43
CA LYS A 67 -7.87 8.93 1.21
C LYS A 67 -7.85 8.03 -0.03
N ILE A 68 -7.38 6.80 0.10
CA ILE A 68 -7.37 5.82 -0.99
C ILE A 68 -8.80 5.40 -1.35
N PHE A 69 -9.67 5.21 -0.34
CA PHE A 69 -11.09 4.94 -0.57
C PHE A 69 -11.78 6.13 -1.26
N GLU A 70 -11.50 7.35 -0.83
CA GLU A 70 -12.02 8.56 -1.49
C GLU A 70 -11.59 8.62 -2.97
N ASN A 71 -10.31 8.40 -3.26
CA ASN A 71 -9.81 8.38 -4.63
C ASN A 71 -10.47 7.27 -5.46
N SER A 72 -10.67 6.09 -4.87
CA SER A 72 -11.33 4.95 -5.53
C SER A 72 -12.80 5.24 -5.84
N PHE A 73 -13.50 5.95 -4.96
CA PHE A 73 -14.84 6.45 -5.23
C PHE A 73 -14.84 7.47 -6.38
N SER A 74 -13.88 8.38 -6.43
CA SER A 74 -13.74 9.34 -7.53
C SER A 74 -13.51 8.64 -8.88
N SER A 75 -12.60 7.67 -8.94
CA SER A 75 -12.38 6.86 -10.16
C SER A 75 -13.63 6.08 -10.57
N LEU A 76 -14.38 5.54 -9.61
CA LEU A 76 -15.64 4.87 -9.90
C LEU A 76 -16.68 5.84 -10.49
N LYS A 77 -16.77 7.06 -9.93
CA LYS A 77 -17.67 8.10 -10.42
C LYS A 77 -17.34 8.53 -11.84
N GLU A 78 -16.07 8.62 -12.20
CA GLU A 78 -15.66 8.91 -13.58
C GLU A 78 -16.12 7.83 -14.56
N ILE A 79 -16.08 6.56 -14.15
CA ILE A 79 -16.49 5.42 -14.98
C ILE A 79 -18.02 5.33 -15.10
N LEU A 80 -18.73 5.38 -13.97
CA LEU A 80 -20.19 5.17 -13.94
C LEU A 80 -20.98 6.42 -14.31
N GLY A 81 -20.33 7.58 -14.38
CA GLY A 81 -20.98 8.87 -14.55
C GLY A 81 -21.69 9.33 -13.28
N ASN A 82 -22.89 9.88 -13.44
CA ASN A 82 -23.63 10.49 -12.34
C ASN A 82 -24.14 9.43 -11.34
N ILE A 83 -23.33 9.19 -10.31
CA ILE A 83 -23.72 8.39 -9.15
C ILE A 83 -24.70 9.19 -8.27
N ASN A 84 -25.96 8.73 -8.24
CA ASN A 84 -27.04 9.20 -7.36
C ASN A 84 -27.39 10.69 -7.50
N GLU A 85 -27.91 11.08 -8.68
CA GLU A 85 -28.31 12.46 -9.02
C GLU A 85 -29.35 13.07 -8.07
N LYS A 86 -30.21 12.23 -7.47
CA LYS A 86 -31.37 12.71 -6.69
C LYS A 86 -31.00 13.13 -5.26
N LYS A 87 -29.96 12.55 -4.66
CA LYS A 87 -29.54 12.88 -3.28
C LYS A 87 -28.03 12.74 -3.12
N PRO A 88 -27.32 13.78 -2.64
CA PRO A 88 -25.89 13.67 -2.43
C PRO A 88 -25.57 12.63 -1.35
N LEU A 89 -24.59 11.77 -1.65
CA LEU A 89 -24.08 10.79 -0.68
C LEU A 89 -23.27 11.47 0.42
N SER A 90 -23.43 11.00 1.67
CA SER A 90 -22.58 11.39 2.78
C SER A 90 -21.13 10.96 2.55
N LEU A 91 -20.18 11.60 3.23
CA LEU A 91 -18.76 11.22 3.14
C LEU A 91 -18.55 9.75 3.52
N LYS A 92 -19.23 9.26 4.56
CA LYS A 92 -19.11 7.87 5.01
C LYS A 92 -19.54 6.89 3.92
N LYS A 93 -20.65 7.15 3.23
CA LYS A 93 -21.11 6.32 2.11
C LYS A 93 -20.15 6.37 0.94
N LYS A 94 -19.59 7.53 0.60
CA LYS A 94 -18.55 7.65 -0.45
C LYS A 94 -17.33 6.80 -0.13
N LEU A 95 -16.82 6.88 1.10
CA LEU A 95 -15.69 6.07 1.57
C LEU A 95 -16.02 4.58 1.58
N LEU A 96 -17.23 4.21 2.03
CA LEU A 96 -17.68 2.82 2.05
C LEU A 96 -17.76 2.25 0.62
N ILE A 97 -18.39 2.96 -0.31
CA ILE A 97 -18.39 2.59 -1.74
C ILE A 97 -16.95 2.45 -2.24
N GLY A 98 -16.10 3.47 -2.03
CA GLY A 98 -14.71 3.44 -2.46
C GLY A 98 -13.93 2.23 -1.93
N SER A 99 -14.21 1.78 -0.71
CA SER A 99 -13.58 0.60 -0.12
C SER A 99 -13.94 -0.71 -0.83
N TYR A 100 -15.16 -0.84 -1.37
CA TYR A 100 -15.59 -2.02 -2.12
C TYR A 100 -14.92 -2.14 -3.50
N PHE A 101 -14.40 -1.03 -4.02
CA PHE A 101 -13.65 -0.95 -5.27
C PHE A 101 -12.15 -0.70 -5.03
N THR A 102 -11.65 -1.08 -3.85
CA THR A 102 -10.23 -1.00 -3.50
C THR A 102 -9.70 -2.42 -3.26
N THR A 103 -8.54 -2.73 -3.84
CA THR A 103 -7.82 -3.98 -3.56
C THR A 103 -6.43 -3.71 -3.02
N GLU A 104 -5.94 -4.61 -2.18
CA GLU A 104 -4.52 -4.72 -1.89
C GLU A 104 -3.81 -5.45 -3.06
N PHE A 105 -2.57 -5.06 -3.32
CA PHE A 105 -1.70 -5.65 -4.34
C PHE A 105 -0.31 -5.82 -3.76
N ALA A 106 0.17 -7.06 -3.65
CA ALA A 106 1.51 -7.35 -3.13
C ALA A 106 2.60 -6.98 -4.14
N ILE A 107 3.45 -6.01 -3.77
CA ILE A 107 4.51 -5.47 -4.65
C ILE A 107 5.80 -6.31 -4.62
N GLU A 108 5.95 -7.20 -3.63
CA GLU A 108 7.14 -8.03 -3.45
C GLU A 108 6.81 -9.45 -2.94
N SER A 109 5.90 -10.16 -3.60
CA SER A 109 5.48 -11.51 -3.20
C SER A 109 6.32 -12.65 -3.77
N THR A 110 7.05 -12.43 -4.87
CA THR A 110 7.70 -13.52 -5.63
C THR A 110 9.21 -13.55 -5.44
N ALA A 111 9.93 -12.48 -5.79
CA ALA A 111 11.39 -12.50 -5.83
C ALA A 111 12.02 -11.10 -5.74
N PHE A 112 13.29 -11.06 -5.34
CA PHE A 112 14.16 -9.88 -5.37
C PHE A 112 15.33 -10.07 -6.31
N PHE A 113 15.71 -8.99 -6.99
CA PHE A 113 16.82 -8.94 -7.92
C PHE A 113 17.56 -7.61 -7.81
N ASN A 114 18.79 -7.59 -8.35
CA ASN A 114 19.59 -6.39 -8.59
C ASN A 114 19.64 -5.43 -7.39
N PRO A 115 20.15 -5.88 -6.22
CA PRO A 115 20.25 -4.99 -5.07
C PRO A 115 21.31 -3.90 -5.32
N SER A 116 20.99 -2.67 -4.94
CA SER A 116 21.95 -1.56 -4.89
C SER A 116 21.88 -0.88 -3.52
N ILE A 117 22.98 -0.28 -3.08
CA ILE A 117 23.10 0.36 -1.77
C ILE A 117 23.80 1.71 -1.89
N ILE A 118 23.29 2.70 -1.17
CA ILE A 118 23.91 4.02 -1.01
C ILE A 118 23.88 4.45 0.46
N GLU A 119 24.73 5.41 0.83
CA GLU A 119 24.52 6.18 2.06
C GLU A 119 23.21 6.99 1.93
N ALA A 120 22.41 7.02 2.99
CA ALA A 120 21.22 7.87 3.02
C ALA A 120 21.63 9.36 3.01
N PRO A 121 20.87 10.26 2.34
CA PRO A 121 21.19 11.69 2.34
C PRO A 121 21.23 12.31 3.75
N ASP A 122 20.38 11.81 4.65
CA ASP A 122 20.35 12.20 6.06
C ASP A 122 21.13 11.21 6.93
N GLN A 123 22.21 11.68 7.55
CA GLN A 123 23.03 10.96 8.53
C GLN A 123 22.92 11.55 9.95
N SER A 124 21.92 12.41 10.21
CA SER A 124 21.73 13.00 11.54
C SER A 124 21.34 11.93 12.59
N ASN A 125 21.62 12.24 13.87
CA ASN A 125 21.29 11.40 15.02
C ASN A 125 21.89 9.98 14.98
N LEU A 126 23.08 9.85 14.40
CA LEU A 126 23.86 8.62 14.38
C LEU A 126 24.99 8.67 15.40
N GLN A 127 25.31 7.52 15.98
CA GLN A 127 26.49 7.35 16.82
C GLN A 127 27.76 7.31 15.96
N GLU A 128 28.90 7.60 16.56
CA GLU A 128 30.19 7.51 15.87
C GLU A 128 30.42 6.12 15.27
N GLY A 129 30.80 6.07 14.00
CA GLY A 129 31.00 4.84 13.25
C GLY A 129 29.71 4.18 12.73
N GLN A 130 28.54 4.80 12.90
CA GLN A 130 27.31 4.38 12.23
C GLN A 130 27.15 5.04 10.85
N LYS A 131 26.50 4.33 9.94
CA LYS A 131 26.08 4.84 8.63
C LYS A 131 24.66 4.39 8.34
N ARG A 132 23.76 5.35 8.10
CA ARG A 132 22.42 5.08 7.59
C ARG A 132 22.51 4.81 6.10
N ILE A 133 21.86 3.75 5.63
CA ILE A 133 21.90 3.32 4.24
C ILE A 133 20.50 3.23 3.66
N ILE A 134 20.41 3.36 2.34
CA ILE A 134 19.22 3.01 1.57
C ILE A 134 19.62 1.87 0.64
N VAL A 135 18.83 0.80 0.66
CA VAL A 135 18.98 -0.37 -0.21
C VAL A 135 17.78 -0.41 -1.14
N SER A 136 18.03 -0.51 -2.44
CA SER A 136 16.98 -0.77 -3.43
C SER A 136 16.99 -2.24 -3.83
N PHE A 137 15.81 -2.76 -4.16
CA PHE A 137 15.64 -4.05 -4.80
C PHE A 137 14.69 -3.88 -5.98
N ARG A 138 14.96 -4.60 -7.07
CA ARG A 138 13.92 -4.91 -8.05
C ARG A 138 13.08 -6.05 -7.48
N ALA A 139 11.83 -5.77 -7.15
CA ALA A 139 10.89 -6.74 -6.61
C ALA A 139 9.90 -7.21 -7.67
N THR A 140 9.54 -8.49 -7.64
CA THR A 140 8.44 -9.03 -8.44
C THR A 140 7.27 -9.34 -7.51
N GLY A 141 6.14 -8.70 -7.79
CA GLY A 141 4.91 -8.83 -7.03
C GLY A 141 3.87 -9.75 -7.68
N GLU A 142 2.63 -9.58 -7.28
CA GLU A 142 1.46 -10.18 -7.92
C GLU A 142 1.45 -9.89 -9.43
N LYS A 143 0.89 -10.83 -10.20
CA LYS A 143 0.82 -10.75 -11.68
C LYS A 143 2.19 -10.53 -12.34
N HIS A 144 3.28 -10.93 -11.67
CA HIS A 144 4.67 -10.77 -12.12
C HIS A 144 5.06 -9.33 -12.46
N ILE A 145 4.38 -8.33 -11.87
CA ILE A 145 4.71 -6.93 -12.10
C ILE A 145 6.01 -6.59 -11.35
N SER A 146 6.95 -6.02 -12.09
CA SER A 146 8.24 -5.56 -11.57
C SER A 146 8.10 -4.18 -10.93
N SER A 147 8.55 -4.05 -9.69
CA SER A 147 8.55 -2.80 -8.91
C SER A 147 9.96 -2.50 -8.40
N ILE A 148 10.27 -1.23 -8.15
CA ILE A 148 11.46 -0.84 -7.38
C ILE A 148 11.00 -0.60 -5.94
N VAL A 149 11.64 -1.27 -4.99
CA VAL A 149 11.34 -1.11 -3.56
C VAL A 149 12.58 -0.68 -2.80
N PHE A 150 12.38 0.13 -1.78
CA PHE A 150 13.44 0.62 -0.91
C PHE A 150 13.31 0.05 0.49
N ARG A 151 14.46 -0.18 1.12
CA ARG A 151 14.63 -0.47 2.55
C ARG A 151 15.69 0.48 3.11
N GLN A 152 15.54 0.84 4.38
CA GLN A 152 16.53 1.61 5.11
C GLN A 152 17.09 0.74 6.23
N GLY A 153 18.35 0.96 6.57
CA GLY A 153 18.96 0.36 7.76
C GLY A 153 20.15 1.19 8.25
N ILE A 154 20.71 0.80 9.38
CA ILE A 154 21.92 1.41 9.94
C ILE A 154 23.00 0.34 10.01
N ILE A 155 24.14 0.59 9.36
CA ILE A 155 25.37 -0.18 9.54
C ILE A 155 26.10 0.40 10.76
N ASN A 156 26.38 -0.42 11.77
CA ASN A 156 27.16 -0.03 12.94
C ASN A 156 28.67 -0.21 12.71
N LYS A 157 29.48 0.31 13.64
CA LYS A 157 30.96 0.22 13.63
C LYS A 157 31.51 -1.21 13.46
N ASP A 158 30.78 -2.23 13.93
CA ASP A 158 31.12 -3.66 13.81
C ASP A 158 30.61 -4.32 12.50
N ASN A 159 30.12 -3.49 11.56
CA ASN A 159 29.47 -3.89 10.32
C ASN A 159 28.22 -4.77 10.55
N SER A 160 27.52 -4.61 11.68
CA SER A 160 26.17 -5.17 11.88
C SER A 160 25.12 -4.25 11.25
N LEU A 161 24.09 -4.84 10.63
CA LEU A 161 22.97 -4.11 10.06
C LEU A 161 21.78 -4.17 11.04
N LYS A 162 21.24 -3.01 11.41
CA LYS A 162 19.99 -2.85 12.16
C LYS A 162 18.91 -2.28 11.26
#